data_AF-A0A1J0A3Y7-F1
#
_entry.id   AF-A0A1J0A3Y7-F1
#
_cell.length_a   1.000
_cell.length_b   1.000
_cell.length_c   1.000
_cell.angle_alpha   90.00
_cell.angle_beta   90.00
_cell.angle_gamma   90.00
#
_symmetry.space_group_name_H-M   'P 1'
#
loop_
_entity.id
_entity.type
_entity.pdbx_description
1 polymer ?
#
loop_
_entity_poly.entity_id
_entity_poly.type
_entity_poly.pdbx_seq_one_letter_code
_entity_poly.pdbx_strand_id
1 'polypeptide(L)'
;MMKELSSLNEVYQTIAKVTSLDDALRLYQEFKGLTITFPTKLISADYVKQYLKKETQKGQQLSSRELQQLARKFDYSERQMRRFMRDIRQDNTSNRVENNCEGHVIR
;
A
#
# COMPACT_ATOMS: atom_id res chain seq x y z
N MET A 1 25.32 23.83 16.09
CA MET A 1 26.08 22.63 16.52
C MET A 1 26.12 21.67 15.35
N MET A 2 27.31 21.39 14.81
CA MET A 2 27.46 20.28 13.86
C MET A 2 27.35 18.98 14.65
N LYS A 3 26.35 18.16 14.33
CA LYS A 3 26.19 16.85 14.95
C LYS A 3 27.02 15.87 14.15
N GLU A 4 27.98 15.23 14.80
CA GLU A 4 28.80 14.21 14.16
C GLU A 4 28.02 12.90 14.04
N LEU A 5 28.22 12.15 12.96
CA LEU A 5 27.51 10.89 12.71
C LEU A 5 27.67 9.90 13.88
N SER A 6 28.86 9.83 14.48
CA SER A 6 29.16 8.95 15.62
C SER A 6 28.39 9.29 16.90
N SER A 7 27.84 10.50 16.99
CA SER A 7 27.09 10.97 18.17
C SER A 7 25.60 10.58 18.14
N LEU A 8 25.10 10.06 17.01
CA LEU A 8 23.69 9.68 16.87
C LEU A 8 23.43 8.28 17.44
N ASN A 9 22.19 7.99 17.83
CA ASN A 9 21.79 6.60 18.11
C ASN A 9 21.90 5.73 16.84
N GLU A 10 22.14 4.43 17.02
CA GLU A 10 22.45 3.48 15.94
C GLU A 10 21.46 3.50 14.77
N VAL A 11 20.15 3.61 15.06
CA VAL A 11 19.11 3.70 14.02
C VAL A 11 19.30 4.95 13.16
N TYR A 12 19.56 6.11 13.77
CA TYR A 12 19.79 7.36 13.05
C TYR A 12 21.16 7.39 12.35
N GLN A 13 22.17 6.70 12.89
CA GLN A 13 23.42 6.48 12.16
C GLN A 13 23.18 5.67 10.89
N THR A 14 22.39 4.61 10.98
CA THR A 14 22.04 3.76 9.84
C THR A 14 21.26 4.55 8.79
N ILE A 15 20.26 5.31 9.21
CA ILE A 15 19.51 6.20 8.33
C ILE A 15 20.44 7.20 7.65
N ALA A 16 21.31 7.88 8.40
CA ALA A 16 22.25 8.87 7.85
C ALA A 16 23.27 8.26 6.89
N LYS A 17 23.70 7.01 7.11
CA LYS A 17 24.58 6.27 6.19
C LYS A 17 23.90 5.90 4.87
N VAL A 18 22.59 5.59 4.91
CA VAL A 18 21.80 5.23 3.72
C VAL A 18 21.30 6.48 2.97
N THR A 19 21.11 7.58 3.69
CA THR A 19 20.59 8.85 3.16
C THR A 19 21.62 9.98 3.36
N SER A 20 21.38 10.88 4.32
CA SER A 20 22.28 11.96 4.70
C SER A 20 22.10 12.30 6.19
N LEU A 21 23.07 13.02 6.78
CA LEU A 21 22.94 13.51 8.15
C LEU A 21 21.71 14.41 8.33
N ASP A 22 21.45 15.28 7.36
CA ASP A 22 20.32 16.22 7.41
C ASP A 22 18.96 15.49 7.38
N ASP A 23 18.84 14.43 6.58
CA ASP A 23 17.60 13.63 6.52
C ASP A 23 17.35 12.87 7.82
N ALA A 24 18.39 12.33 8.45
CA ALA A 24 18.27 11.69 9.76
C ALA A 24 17.83 12.70 10.84
N LEU A 25 18.31 13.94 10.78
CA LEU A 25 17.89 15.00 11.71
C LEU A 25 16.45 15.44 11.47
N ARG A 26 16.00 15.53 10.21
CA ARG A 26 14.59 15.80 9.87
C ARG A 26 13.68 14.69 10.41
N LEU A 27 14.04 13.43 10.19
CA LEU A 27 13.27 12.28 10.72
C LEU A 27 13.19 12.32 12.24
N TYR A 28 14.28 12.65 12.94
CA TYR A 28 14.24 12.82 14.38
C TYR A 28 13.31 13.96 14.82
N GLN A 29 13.32 15.10 14.12
CA GLN A 29 12.44 16.22 14.45
C GLN A 29 10.96 15.87 14.32
N GLU A 30 10.59 15.16 13.26
CA GLU A 30 9.21 14.77 12.98
C GLU A 30 8.71 13.64 13.89
N PHE A 31 9.57 12.66 14.22
CA PHE A 31 9.12 11.42 14.84
C PHE A 31 9.61 11.19 16.29
N LYS A 32 10.40 12.10 16.86
CA LYS A 32 10.86 11.95 18.26
C LYS A 32 9.69 11.78 19.23
N GLY A 33 9.83 10.84 20.15
CA GLY A 33 8.79 10.52 21.14
C GLY A 33 7.72 9.53 20.65
N LEU A 34 7.75 9.14 19.37
CA LEU A 34 6.91 8.10 18.82
C LEU A 34 7.67 6.78 18.68
N THR A 35 6.94 5.66 18.78
CA THR A 35 7.45 4.34 18.40
C THR A 35 6.96 4.01 17.00
N ILE A 36 7.88 3.89 16.05
CA ILE A 36 7.56 3.50 14.67
C ILE A 36 7.97 2.05 14.45
N THR A 37 7.04 1.24 13.98
CA THR A 37 7.33 -0.10 13.47
C THR A 37 7.28 -0.06 11.94
N PHE A 38 8.43 -0.29 11.30
CA PHE A 38 8.48 -0.32 9.84
C PHE A 38 7.71 -1.54 9.32
N PRO A 39 6.68 -1.34 8.47
CA PRO A 39 5.97 -2.45 7.86
C PRO A 39 6.88 -3.23 6.93
N THR A 40 6.66 -4.53 6.82
CA THR A 40 7.42 -5.41 5.92
C THR A 40 7.15 -5.13 4.44
N LYS A 41 6.04 -4.46 4.13
CA LYS A 41 5.63 -4.09 2.78
C LYS A 41 5.63 -2.57 2.65
N LEU A 42 6.33 -2.09 1.63
CA LEU A 42 6.39 -0.65 1.31
C LEU A 42 5.05 -0.13 0.79
N ILE A 43 4.37 -0.92 -0.04
CA ILE A 43 3.11 -0.54 -0.68
C ILE A 43 1.94 -1.15 0.08
N SER A 44 0.97 -0.33 0.48
CA SER A 44 -0.21 -0.78 1.23
C SER A 44 -1.14 -1.66 0.39
N ALA A 45 -1.81 -2.61 1.04
CA ALA A 45 -2.76 -3.50 0.37
C ALA A 45 -3.95 -2.72 -0.24
N ASP A 46 -4.37 -1.64 0.42
CA ASP A 46 -5.49 -0.82 -0.03
C ASP A 46 -5.16 -0.06 -1.31
N TYR A 47 -3.94 0.49 -1.41
CA TYR A 47 -3.48 1.10 -2.66
C TYR A 47 -3.48 0.08 -3.81
N VAL A 48 -2.97 -1.13 -3.57
CA VAL A 48 -2.96 -2.21 -4.57
C VAL A 48 -4.38 -2.59 -5.00
N LYS A 49 -5.32 -2.72 -4.05
CA LYS A 49 -6.73 -3.00 -4.37
C LYS A 49 -7.34 -1.90 -5.24
N GLN A 50 -7.11 -0.63 -4.91
CA GLN A 50 -7.60 0.50 -5.70
C GLN A 50 -6.99 0.50 -7.10
N TYR A 51 -5.70 0.21 -7.22
CA TYR A 51 -5.02 0.06 -8.52
C TYR A 51 -5.67 -1.05 -9.35
N LEU A 52 -5.88 -2.23 -8.78
CA LEU A 52 -6.54 -3.36 -9.45
C LEU A 52 -7.99 -3.03 -9.85
N LYS A 53 -8.75 -2.35 -9.00
CA LYS A 53 -10.12 -1.87 -9.32
C LYS A 53 -10.09 -1.00 -10.59
N LYS A 54 -9.21 0.00 -10.64
CA LYS A 54 -9.07 0.89 -11.80
C LYS A 54 -8.70 0.15 -13.07
N GLU A 55 -7.78 -0.82 -13.00
CA GLU A 55 -7.38 -1.62 -14.16
C GLU A 55 -8.53 -2.52 -14.66
N THR A 56 -9.30 -3.13 -13.76
CA THR A 56 -10.46 -3.95 -14.15
C THR A 56 -11.62 -3.14 -14.74
N GLN A 57 -11.83 -1.92 -14.27
CA GLN A 57 -12.89 -1.03 -14.76
C GLN A 57 -12.64 -0.54 -16.20
N LYS A 58 -11.39 -0.51 -16.65
CA LYS A 58 -11.02 -0.19 -18.04
C LYS A 58 -11.39 -1.29 -19.04
N GLY A 59 -12.09 -2.35 -18.61
CA GLY A 59 -12.48 -3.47 -19.45
C GLY A 59 -11.37 -4.49 -19.71
N GLN A 60 -10.18 -4.30 -19.11
CA GLN A 60 -9.05 -5.20 -19.27
C GLN A 60 -9.16 -6.36 -18.27
N GLN A 61 -9.35 -7.58 -18.80
CA GLN A 61 -9.15 -8.78 -18.00
C GLN A 61 -7.64 -8.98 -17.81
N LEU A 62 -7.17 -8.82 -16.57
CA LEU A 62 -5.78 -9.12 -16.22
C LEU A 62 -5.51 -10.61 -16.44
N SER A 63 -4.60 -10.91 -17.37
CA SER A 63 -4.07 -12.25 -17.58
C SER A 63 -3.23 -12.70 -16.38
N SER A 64 -3.05 -14.02 -16.21
CA SER A 64 -2.19 -14.56 -15.16
C SER A 64 -0.76 -14.02 -15.21
N ARG A 65 -0.25 -13.72 -16.41
CA ARG A 65 1.11 -13.18 -16.61
C ARG A 65 1.23 -11.75 -16.10
N GLU A 66 0.26 -10.89 -16.41
CA GLU A 66 0.22 -9.51 -15.92
C GLU A 66 0.06 -9.48 -14.41
N LEU A 67 -0.81 -10.34 -13.84
CA LEU A 67 -0.98 -10.45 -12.39
C LEU A 67 0.32 -10.83 -11.69
N GLN A 68 1.09 -11.76 -12.25
CA GLN A 68 2.38 -12.16 -11.69
C GLN A 68 3.42 -11.03 -11.74
N GLN A 69 3.44 -10.25 -12.83
CA GLN A 69 4.32 -9.07 -12.93
C GLN A 69 3.95 -8.00 -11.90
N LEU A 70 2.66 -7.71 -11.73
CA LEU A 70 2.18 -6.78 -10.72
C LEU A 70 2.49 -7.27 -9.30
N ALA A 71 2.32 -8.57 -9.04
CA ALA A 71 2.67 -9.19 -7.77
C ALA A 71 4.14 -8.93 -7.40
N ARG A 72 5.06 -9.15 -8.34
CA ARG A 72 6.49 -8.86 -8.14
C ARG A 72 6.76 -7.37 -7.95
N LYS A 73 6.13 -6.50 -8.76
CA LYS A 73 6.31 -5.05 -8.68
C LYS A 73 5.89 -4.46 -7.33
N PHE A 74 4.80 -4.97 -6.76
CA PHE A 74 4.27 -4.48 -5.48
C PHE A 74 4.76 -5.29 -4.27
N ASP A 75 5.63 -6.28 -4.47
CA ASP A 75 6.11 -7.20 -3.44
C ASP A 75 4.96 -7.98 -2.74
N TYR A 76 3.98 -8.45 -3.51
CA TYR A 76 2.92 -9.35 -3.03
C TYR A 76 3.04 -10.73 -3.68
N SER A 77 2.49 -11.74 -3.00
CA SER A 77 2.33 -13.06 -3.63
C SER A 77 1.21 -13.03 -4.67
N GLU A 78 1.33 -13.85 -5.72
CA GLU A 78 0.26 -14.03 -6.70
C GLU A 78 -1.04 -14.49 -6.02
N ARG A 79 -0.94 -15.33 -4.98
CA ARG A 79 -2.09 -15.76 -4.16
C ARG A 79 -2.83 -14.56 -3.54
N GLN A 80 -2.10 -13.60 -2.97
CA GLN A 80 -2.70 -12.39 -2.38
C GLN A 80 -3.33 -11.51 -3.47
N MET A 81 -2.67 -11.32 -4.61
CA MET A 81 -3.24 -10.58 -5.74
C MET A 81 -4.53 -11.23 -6.25
N ARG A 82 -4.57 -12.56 -6.39
CA ARG A 82 -5.80 -13.30 -6.75
C ARG A 82 -6.89 -13.15 -5.70
N ARG A 83 -6.54 -13.11 -4.41
CA ARG A 83 -7.50 -12.83 -3.34
C ARG A 83 -8.08 -11.42 -3.50
N PHE A 84 -7.25 -10.40 -3.66
CA PHE A 84 -7.73 -9.02 -3.87
C PHE A 84 -8.67 -8.92 -5.07
N MET A 85 -8.36 -9.59 -6.18
CA MET A 85 -9.25 -9.64 -7.35
C MET A 85 -10.60 -10.30 -7.06
N ARG A 86 -10.65 -11.34 -6.23
CA ARG A 86 -11.93 -11.96 -5.81
C ARG A 86 -12.71 -11.02 -4.90
N ASP A 87 -12.05 -10.42 -3.92
CA ASP A 87 -12.68 -9.48 -2.98
C ASP A 87 -13.30 -8.31 -3.78
N ILE A 88 -12.56 -7.75 -4.75
CA ILE A 88 -13.04 -6.70 -5.65
C ILE A 88 -14.28 -7.13 -6.45
N ARG A 89 -14.32 -8.37 -6.96
CA ARG A 89 -15.49 -8.88 -7.69
C ARG A 89 -16.70 -9.03 -6.78
N GLN A 90 -16.50 -9.50 -5.55
CA GLN A 90 -17.57 -9.65 -4.56
C GLN A 90 -18.14 -8.30 -4.12
N ASP A 91 -17.28 -7.30 -3.85
CA ASP A 91 -17.71 -5.93 -3.53
C ASP A 91 -18.65 -5.37 -4.62
N ASN A 92 -18.29 -5.57 -5.89
CA ASN A 92 -19.11 -5.10 -7.02
C ASN A 92 -20.46 -5.83 -7.13
N THR A 93 -20.53 -7.10 -6.70
CA THR A 93 -21.78 -7.87 -6.69
C THR A 93 -22.70 -7.42 -5.55
N SER A 94 -22.20 -7.21 -4.33
CA SER A 94 -23.02 -6.69 -3.22
C SER A 94 -23.61 -5.32 -3.52
N ASN A 95 -22.80 -4.39 -4.03
CA ASN A 95 -23.29 -3.05 -4.39
C ASN A 95 -24.40 -3.09 -5.46
N ARG A 96 -24.36 -4.03 -6.40
CA ARG A 96 -25.44 -4.19 -7.41
C ARG A 96 -26.73 -4.69 -6.80
N VAL A 97 -26.67 -5.54 -5.78
CA VAL A 97 -27.86 -6.07 -5.10
C VAL A 97 -28.52 -4.96 -4.27
N GLU A 98 -27.73 -4.17 -3.53
CA GLU A 98 -28.25 -3.06 -2.72
C GLU A 98 -28.93 -1.97 -3.58
N ASN A 99 -28.29 -1.53 -4.67
CA ASN A 99 -28.88 -0.54 -5.58
C ASN A 99 -30.16 -1.02 -6.28
N ASN A 100 -30.34 -2.33 -6.44
CA ASN A 100 -31.55 -2.90 -7.04
C ASN A 100 -32.72 -3.03 -6.04
N CYS A 101 -32.44 -3.05 -4.73
CA CYS A 101 -33.47 -3.12 -3.68
C CYS A 101 -34.07 -1.74 -3.34
N GLU A 102 -33.33 -0.65 -3.55
CA GLU A 102 -33.81 0.72 -3.29
C GLU A 102 -34.70 1.29 -4.41
N GLY A 103 -34.77 0.63 -5.57
CA GLY A 103 -35.58 1.03 -6.73
C GLY A 103 -37.08 0.71 -6.64
N HIS A 104 -37.57 0.21 -5.50
CA HIS A 104 -38.99 -0.15 -5.31
C HIS A 104 -39.61 0.56 -4.10
N VAL A 105 -39.42 1.87 -3.99
CA VAL A 105 -40.33 2.72 -3.20
C VAL A 105 -41.52 3.06 -4.11
N ILE A 106 -42.54 2.20 -4.09
CA ILE A 106 -43.86 2.54 -4.61
C ILE A 106 -44.40 3.69 -3.73
N ARG A 107 -44.78 4.77 -4.42
CA ARG A 107 -45.61 5.93 -4.01
C ARG A 107 -46.20 5.91 -2.59
#